data_AF-A0A5D8Z5A0-F1
#
_entry.id   AF-A0A5D8Z5A0-F1
#
_cell.length_a   1.000
_cell.length_b   1.000
_cell.length_c   1.000
_cell.angle_alpha   90.00
_cell.angle_beta   90.00
_cell.angle_gamma   90.00
#
_symmetry.space_group_name_H-M   'P 1'
#
loop_
_entity.id
_entity.type
_entity.pdbx_description
1 polymer ?
#
loop_
_entity_poly.entity_id
_entity_poly.type
_entity_poly.pdbx_seq_one_letter_code
_entity_poly.pdbx_strand_id
1 'polypeptide(L)'
;MSGSKTTSHDLCVALKLAHPADEFVTVFEVRDATGSVHGSRADAVVMSMHASRGFELTGFEFKCARGDWLAELKNPHKADRIARYCDRWCVLAASGVVKDGELPVGWGLWELGAGGAIRRRVVPATRDPEPLTRAFLASFMRARARFDSDELAALASHHRREFERQQRVRDEAAEGDPVLRRERETLRRGLRKLEEIRQATGIDLADHTPSKRWIERMRLAESPRLEHALKLLRDVFADDELRGRVAIALGQEDRAAGDAGGA
;
A
#
# COMPACT_ATOMS: atom_id res chain seq x y z
N MET A 1 -14.13 -15.78 -19.41
CA MET A 1 -12.75 -15.81 -19.94
C MET A 1 -11.89 -16.55 -18.93
N SER A 2 -11.32 -17.70 -19.30
CA SER A 2 -10.38 -18.42 -18.42
C SER A 2 -9.13 -17.55 -18.27
N GLY A 3 -8.87 -17.04 -17.07
CA GLY A 3 -7.59 -16.39 -16.78
C GLY A 3 -6.45 -17.34 -17.11
N SER A 4 -5.35 -16.84 -17.68
CA SER A 4 -4.19 -17.70 -17.96
C SER A 4 -3.70 -18.32 -16.65
N LYS A 5 -3.32 -19.59 -16.72
CA LYS A 5 -2.80 -20.32 -15.56
C LYS A 5 -1.44 -19.72 -15.20
N THR A 6 -1.26 -19.34 -13.94
CA THR A 6 0.03 -18.86 -13.42
C THR A 6 1.10 -19.92 -13.62
N THR A 7 2.25 -19.51 -14.18
CA THR A 7 3.40 -20.37 -14.44
C THR A 7 4.52 -20.11 -13.43
N SER A 8 5.49 -21.03 -13.34
CA SER A 8 6.67 -20.84 -12.49
C SER A 8 7.46 -19.61 -12.92
N HIS A 9 7.44 -19.30 -14.21
CA HIS A 9 8.08 -18.13 -14.78
C HIS A 9 7.46 -16.82 -14.27
N ASP A 10 6.13 -16.77 -14.17
CA ASP A 10 5.42 -15.61 -13.61
C ASP A 10 5.83 -15.34 -12.16
N LEU A 11 6.04 -16.41 -11.37
CA LEU A 11 6.52 -16.31 -9.99
C LEU A 11 7.96 -15.80 -9.93
N CYS A 12 8.85 -16.24 -10.84
CA CYS A 12 10.20 -15.71 -10.95
C CYS A 12 10.20 -14.19 -11.21
N VAL A 13 9.41 -13.76 -12.20
CA VAL A 13 9.24 -12.35 -12.56
C VAL A 13 8.73 -11.54 -11.39
N ALA A 14 7.65 -12.00 -10.74
CA ALA A 14 7.04 -11.30 -9.63
C ALA A 14 8.00 -11.18 -8.44
N LEU A 15 8.73 -12.26 -8.11
CA LEU A 15 9.70 -12.24 -7.02
C LEU A 15 10.85 -11.26 -7.30
N LYS A 16 11.34 -11.20 -8.54
CA LYS A 16 12.41 -10.28 -8.93
C LYS A 16 11.95 -8.82 -8.89
N LEU A 17 10.73 -8.53 -9.35
CA LEU A 17 10.16 -7.18 -9.26
C LEU A 17 9.96 -6.73 -7.81
N ALA A 18 9.64 -7.65 -6.90
CA ALA A 18 9.50 -7.36 -5.47
C ALA A 18 10.84 -7.16 -4.75
N HIS A 19 11.97 -7.49 -5.37
CA HIS A 19 13.32 -7.42 -4.80
C HIS A 19 14.29 -6.72 -5.78
N PRO A 20 14.29 -5.36 -5.79
CA PRO A 20 15.16 -4.56 -6.64
C PRO A 20 16.65 -4.92 -6.49
N ALA A 21 17.38 -4.90 -7.61
CA ALA A 21 18.75 -5.43 -7.70
C ALA A 21 19.81 -4.58 -6.97
N ASP A 22 19.48 -3.34 -6.63
CA ASP A 22 20.27 -2.42 -5.82
C ASP A 22 20.20 -2.74 -4.33
N GLU A 23 19.12 -3.38 -3.87
CA GLU A 23 18.92 -3.74 -2.46
C GLU A 23 19.04 -5.25 -2.18
N PHE A 24 18.81 -6.08 -3.20
CA PHE A 24 18.71 -7.54 -3.07
C PHE A 24 19.42 -8.32 -4.17
N VAL A 25 19.96 -9.48 -3.80
CA VAL A 25 20.38 -10.53 -4.74
C VAL A 25 19.31 -11.62 -4.75
N THR A 26 18.62 -11.77 -5.88
CA THR A 26 17.71 -12.90 -6.14
C THR A 26 18.40 -13.94 -7.00
N VAL A 27 18.43 -15.18 -6.55
CA VAL A 27 18.99 -16.34 -7.26
C VAL A 27 17.93 -17.42 -7.37
N PHE A 28 17.76 -17.99 -8.56
CA PHE A 28 16.79 -19.04 -8.82
C PHE A 28 17.45 -20.42 -8.89
N GLU A 29 16.68 -21.47 -8.64
CA GLU A 29 17.08 -22.87 -8.77
C GLU A 29 18.33 -23.24 -7.94
N VAL A 30 18.42 -22.75 -6.71
CA VAL A 30 19.58 -22.93 -5.82
C VAL A 30 19.62 -24.34 -5.24
N ARG A 31 20.73 -25.05 -5.42
CA ARG A 31 20.93 -26.40 -4.87
C ARG A 31 21.69 -26.36 -3.55
N ASP A 32 21.53 -27.39 -2.73
CA ASP A 32 22.26 -27.56 -1.46
C ASP A 32 23.78 -27.70 -1.61
N ALA A 33 24.28 -28.21 -2.76
CA ALA A 33 25.69 -28.34 -3.09
C ALA A 33 25.94 -28.40 -4.61
N THR A 34 27.21 -28.28 -5.03
CA THR A 34 27.65 -28.53 -6.40
C THR A 34 28.01 -30.01 -6.61
N GLY A 35 27.64 -30.61 -7.75
CA GLY A 35 27.99 -32.00 -8.11
C GLY A 35 26.81 -32.82 -8.62
N SER A 36 27.06 -34.08 -8.97
CA SER A 36 26.08 -35.07 -9.48
C SER A 36 25.25 -35.75 -8.38
N VAL A 37 25.46 -35.39 -7.11
CA VAL A 37 24.67 -35.89 -5.99
C VAL A 37 23.26 -35.28 -6.10
N HIS A 38 22.23 -36.13 -6.11
CA HIS A 38 20.82 -35.73 -6.07
C HIS A 38 20.49 -34.99 -4.76
N GLY A 39 20.79 -33.70 -4.73
CA GLY A 39 20.50 -32.79 -3.63
C GLY A 39 19.15 -32.10 -3.74
N SER A 40 18.68 -31.49 -2.63
CA SER A 40 17.46 -30.68 -2.66
C SER A 40 17.72 -29.37 -3.42
N ARG A 41 16.64 -28.71 -3.87
CA ARG A 41 16.71 -27.46 -4.62
C ARG A 41 15.61 -26.52 -4.13
N ALA A 42 15.96 -25.28 -3.86
CA ALA A 42 15.03 -24.18 -3.63
C ALA A 42 14.73 -23.52 -4.97
N ASP A 43 13.47 -23.12 -5.19
CA ASP A 43 13.09 -22.42 -6.42
C ASP A 43 13.71 -21.03 -6.48
N ALA A 44 13.80 -20.33 -5.34
CA ALA A 44 14.59 -19.11 -5.23
C ALA A 44 15.18 -18.90 -3.83
N VAL A 45 16.27 -18.13 -3.78
CA VAL A 45 16.84 -17.57 -2.56
C VAL A 45 17.08 -16.08 -2.80
N VAL A 46 16.65 -15.25 -1.85
CA VAL A 46 16.83 -13.80 -1.86
C VAL A 46 17.71 -13.40 -0.69
N MET A 47 18.78 -12.67 -0.97
CA MET A 47 19.67 -12.09 0.03
C MET A 47 19.49 -10.58 0.08
N SER A 48 19.29 -10.00 1.26
CA SER A 48 19.40 -8.54 1.44
C SER A 48 20.85 -8.09 1.42
N MET A 49 21.15 -6.98 0.76
CA MET A 49 22.51 -6.41 0.71
C MET A 49 22.76 -5.29 1.73
N HIS A 50 21.76 -4.95 2.55
CA HIS A 50 21.89 -3.88 3.55
C HIS A 50 22.21 -4.43 4.94
N ALA A 51 23.29 -3.93 5.54
CA ALA A 51 23.70 -4.29 6.89
C ALA A 51 22.61 -4.01 7.94
N SER A 52 21.83 -2.93 7.78
CA SER A 52 20.71 -2.60 8.65
C SER A 52 19.58 -3.63 8.65
N ARG A 53 19.55 -4.51 7.63
CA ARG A 53 18.61 -5.63 7.49
C ARG A 53 19.29 -6.97 7.79
N GLY A 54 20.48 -6.97 8.39
CA GLY A 54 21.20 -8.17 8.83
C GLY A 54 21.72 -9.08 7.72
N PHE A 55 21.70 -8.63 6.46
CA PHE A 55 22.00 -9.47 5.29
C PHE A 55 21.13 -10.74 5.19
N GLU A 56 19.88 -10.65 5.65
CA GLU A 56 18.95 -11.79 5.73
C GLU A 56 18.85 -12.57 4.40
N LEU A 57 18.88 -13.90 4.51
CA LEU A 57 18.58 -14.87 3.47
C LEU A 57 17.15 -15.40 3.63
N THR A 58 16.32 -15.15 2.63
CA THR A 58 14.97 -15.73 2.54
C THR A 58 14.93 -16.76 1.42
N GLY A 59 14.61 -18.00 1.76
CA GLY A 59 14.35 -19.06 0.79
C GLY A 59 12.88 -19.10 0.37
N PHE A 60 12.65 -19.46 -0.90
CA PHE A 60 11.32 -19.56 -1.49
C PHE A 60 11.12 -20.88 -2.22
N GLU A 61 9.95 -21.47 -1.98
CA GLU A 61 9.39 -22.59 -2.72
C GLU A 61 8.22 -22.10 -3.58
N PHE A 62 8.17 -22.47 -4.86
CA PHE A 62 7.17 -22.01 -5.82
C PHE A 62 6.07 -23.06 -6.02
N LYS A 63 4.80 -22.63 -5.98
CA LYS A 63 3.65 -23.52 -6.23
C LYS A 63 2.61 -22.90 -7.15
N CYS A 64 2.56 -23.38 -8.39
CA CYS A 64 1.63 -22.89 -9.42
C CYS A 64 0.30 -23.62 -9.42
N ALA A 65 0.27 -24.87 -8.95
CA ALA A 65 -0.92 -25.71 -8.97
C ALA A 65 -1.14 -26.42 -7.64
N ARG A 66 -2.42 -26.71 -7.38
CA ARG A 66 -2.87 -27.35 -6.14
C ARG A 66 -2.29 -28.75 -5.93
N GLY A 67 -2.20 -29.53 -7.00
CA GLY A 67 -1.65 -30.88 -6.97
C GLY A 67 -0.19 -30.90 -6.52
N ASP A 68 0.62 -29.97 -7.04
CA ASP A 68 2.03 -29.83 -6.67
C ASP A 68 2.19 -29.52 -5.18
N TRP A 69 1.34 -28.64 -4.65
CA TRP A 69 1.36 -28.31 -3.22
C TRP A 69 0.96 -29.50 -2.33
N LEU A 70 -0.11 -30.21 -2.68
CA LEU A 70 -0.55 -31.39 -1.93
C LEU A 70 0.47 -32.54 -1.98
N ALA A 71 1.21 -32.67 -3.08
CA ALA A 71 2.29 -33.65 -3.20
C ALA A 71 3.46 -33.30 -2.27
N GLU A 72 3.86 -32.02 -2.20
CA GLU A 72 4.97 -31.56 -1.35
C GLU A 72 4.64 -31.70 0.14
N LEU A 73 3.39 -31.46 0.55
CA LEU A 73 2.94 -31.63 1.95
C LEU A 73 3.14 -33.05 2.48
N LYS A 74 3.28 -34.05 1.60
CA LYS A 74 3.58 -35.43 2.00
C LYS A 74 5.04 -35.62 2.44
N ASN A 75 5.93 -34.70 2.09
CA ASN A 75 7.35 -34.80 2.41
C ASN A 75 7.99 -33.43 2.71
N PRO A 76 7.55 -32.75 3.80
CA PRO A 76 7.98 -31.38 4.11
C PRO A 76 9.48 -31.26 4.41
N HIS A 77 10.14 -32.34 4.87
CA HIS A 77 11.56 -32.36 5.22
C HIS A 77 12.51 -32.06 4.06
N LYS A 78 12.03 -32.17 2.81
CA LYS A 78 12.83 -31.85 1.64
C LYS A 78 13.26 -30.37 1.61
N ALA A 79 12.40 -29.48 2.09
CA ALA A 79 12.70 -28.05 2.18
C ALA A 79 13.73 -27.73 3.27
N ASP A 80 13.74 -28.49 4.37
CA ASP A 80 14.64 -28.27 5.51
C ASP A 80 16.12 -28.29 5.11
N ARG A 81 16.49 -29.06 4.08
CA ARG A 81 17.89 -29.17 3.61
C ARG A 81 18.49 -27.85 3.14
N ILE A 82 17.67 -26.95 2.59
CA ILE A 82 18.11 -25.59 2.21
C ILE A 82 17.60 -24.55 3.20
N ALA A 83 16.38 -24.71 3.73
CA ALA A 83 15.80 -23.78 4.70
C ALA A 83 16.63 -23.63 5.98
N ARG A 84 17.47 -24.60 6.32
CA ARG A 84 18.46 -24.51 7.41
C ARG A 84 19.51 -23.41 7.21
N TYR A 85 19.78 -22.99 5.97
CA TYR A 85 20.72 -21.90 5.67
C TYR A 85 20.03 -20.52 5.56
N CYS A 86 18.72 -20.45 5.77
CA CYS A 86 17.93 -19.24 5.56
C CYS A 86 17.35 -18.73 6.89
N ASP A 87 17.39 -17.42 7.10
CA ASP A 87 16.73 -16.73 8.20
C ASP A 87 15.20 -16.86 8.12
N ARG A 88 14.66 -17.00 6.90
CA ARG A 88 13.23 -17.09 6.62
C ARG A 88 12.95 -18.08 5.50
N TRP A 89 11.77 -18.70 5.53
CA TRP A 89 11.31 -19.61 4.48
C TRP A 89 9.87 -19.34 4.10
N CYS A 90 9.61 -19.19 2.80
CA CYS A 90 8.30 -18.79 2.26
C CYS A 90 7.85 -19.72 1.13
N VAL A 91 6.55 -19.92 1.01
CA VAL A 91 5.93 -20.39 -0.24
C VAL A 91 5.48 -19.18 -1.05
N LEU A 92 5.90 -19.08 -2.31
CA LEU A 92 5.33 -18.16 -3.29
C LEU A 92 4.42 -18.96 -4.23
N ALA A 93 3.11 -18.75 -4.10
CA ALA A 93 2.12 -19.56 -4.81
C ALA A 93 1.21 -18.73 -5.71
N ALA A 94 0.61 -19.37 -6.71
CA ALA A 94 -0.55 -18.78 -7.38
C ALA A 94 -1.71 -18.64 -6.38
N SER A 95 -2.53 -17.59 -6.51
CA SER A 95 -3.59 -17.32 -5.54
C SER A 95 -4.56 -18.51 -5.41
N GLY A 96 -4.84 -18.92 -4.18
CA GLY A 96 -5.73 -20.04 -3.86
C GLY A 96 -5.12 -21.44 -3.98
N VAL A 97 -3.83 -21.57 -4.28
CA VAL A 97 -3.13 -22.87 -4.30
C VAL A 97 -2.91 -23.41 -2.88
N VAL A 98 -2.52 -22.56 -1.94
CA VAL A 98 -2.36 -22.91 -0.52
C VAL A 98 -3.62 -22.48 0.22
N LYS A 99 -4.29 -23.40 0.91
CA LYS A 99 -5.48 -23.09 1.71
C LYS A 99 -5.12 -22.88 3.18
N ASP A 100 -6.04 -22.23 3.89
CA ASP A 100 -5.91 -22.01 5.34
C ASP A 100 -5.72 -23.33 6.08
N GLY A 101 -4.79 -23.33 7.05
CA GLY A 101 -4.46 -24.51 7.86
C GLY A 101 -3.48 -25.50 7.20
N GLU A 102 -3.08 -25.29 5.95
CA GLU A 102 -2.16 -26.21 5.27
C GLU A 102 -0.69 -25.82 5.37
N LEU A 103 -0.41 -24.53 5.60
CA LEU A 103 0.94 -24.02 5.64
C LEU A 103 1.67 -24.55 6.89
N PRO A 104 2.88 -25.14 6.74
CA PRO A 104 3.67 -25.57 7.90
C PRO A 104 3.95 -24.42 8.87
N VAL A 105 4.02 -24.75 10.16
CA VAL A 105 4.26 -23.77 11.22
C VAL A 105 5.59 -23.04 10.99
N GLY A 106 5.57 -21.71 11.09
CA GLY A 106 6.74 -20.85 10.92
C GLY A 106 7.06 -20.46 9.47
N TRP A 107 6.40 -21.07 8.47
CA TRP A 107 6.58 -20.72 7.07
C TRP A 107 5.77 -19.47 6.71
N GLY A 108 6.27 -18.71 5.73
CA GLY A 108 5.56 -17.59 5.12
C GLY A 108 4.74 -18.02 3.91
N LEU A 109 3.72 -17.24 3.57
CA LEU A 109 2.90 -17.44 2.36
C LEU A 109 2.77 -16.14 1.60
N TRP A 110 3.24 -16.14 0.37
CA TRP A 110 3.11 -15.07 -0.59
C TRP A 110 2.26 -15.58 -1.76
N GLU A 111 1.26 -14.81 -2.16
CA GLU A 111 0.37 -15.18 -3.27
C GLU A 111 0.52 -14.22 -4.43
N LEU A 112 0.76 -14.75 -5.63
CA LEU A 112 0.66 -14.01 -6.87
C LEU A 112 -0.83 -13.94 -7.28
N GLY A 113 -1.39 -12.73 -7.23
CA GLY A 113 -2.74 -12.49 -7.73
C GLY A 113 -2.82 -12.57 -9.25
N ALA A 114 -4.04 -12.66 -9.79
CA ALA A 114 -4.33 -12.60 -11.22
C ALA A 114 -3.82 -11.32 -11.90
N GLY A 115 -3.32 -10.36 -11.11
CA GLY A 115 -2.75 -9.12 -11.56
C GLY A 115 -1.25 -8.94 -11.40
N GLY A 116 -0.48 -10.01 -11.20
CA GLY A 116 0.98 -9.89 -11.05
C GLY A 116 1.45 -9.25 -9.73
N ALA A 117 0.52 -8.75 -8.91
CA ALA A 117 0.81 -8.23 -7.57
C ALA A 117 0.96 -9.37 -6.56
N ILE A 118 2.03 -9.30 -5.76
CA ILE A 118 2.28 -10.23 -4.65
C ILE A 118 1.51 -9.74 -3.42
N ARG A 119 0.75 -10.65 -2.79
CA ARG A 119 0.12 -10.46 -1.48
C ARG A 119 0.81 -11.33 -0.44
N ARG A 120 1.38 -10.72 0.60
CA ARG A 120 2.01 -11.43 1.72
C ARG A 120 0.94 -11.82 2.73
N ARG A 121 0.48 -13.07 2.70
CA ARG A 121 -0.62 -13.58 3.54
C ARG A 121 -0.16 -13.98 4.93
N VAL A 122 1.00 -14.63 5.01
CA VAL A 122 1.59 -15.08 6.28
C VAL A 122 3.03 -14.61 6.32
N VAL A 123 3.40 -13.94 7.41
CA VAL A 123 4.78 -13.52 7.68
C VAL A 123 5.56 -14.74 8.21
N PRO A 124 6.70 -15.11 7.60
CA PRO A 124 7.51 -16.22 8.10
C PRO A 124 8.12 -15.89 9.46
N ALA A 125 8.25 -16.90 10.32
CA ALA A 125 9.04 -16.78 11.54
C ALA A 125 10.52 -16.61 11.19
N THR A 126 11.25 -15.91 12.07
CA THR A 126 12.71 -15.87 12.01
C THR A 126 13.28 -17.20 12.50
N ARG A 127 14.35 -17.66 11.86
CA ARG A 127 15.08 -18.90 12.15
C ARG A 127 16.50 -18.57 12.57
N ASP A 128 17.17 -19.52 13.21
CA ASP A 128 18.62 -19.46 13.47
C ASP A 128 19.33 -20.29 12.38
N PRO A 129 19.92 -19.65 11.35
CA PRO A 129 20.48 -20.38 10.21
C PRO A 129 21.82 -21.03 10.55
N GLU A 130 22.03 -22.24 10.02
CA GLU A 130 23.35 -22.88 10.00
C GLU A 130 24.34 -22.05 9.14
N PRO A 131 25.64 -22.03 9.50
CA PRO A 131 26.66 -21.39 8.69
C PRO A 131 26.68 -21.91 7.25
N LEU A 132 26.82 -20.99 6.29
CA LEU A 132 26.88 -21.35 4.86
C LEU A 132 28.11 -22.24 4.59
N THR A 133 27.87 -23.47 4.14
CA THR A 133 28.96 -24.34 3.72
C THR A 133 29.58 -23.83 2.42
N ARG A 134 30.87 -24.12 2.20
CA ARG A 134 31.54 -23.79 0.93
C ARG A 134 30.83 -24.41 -0.29
N ALA A 135 30.23 -25.59 -0.12
CA ALA A 135 29.47 -26.28 -1.16
C ALA A 135 28.19 -25.52 -1.52
N PHE A 136 27.43 -25.05 -0.51
CA PHE A 136 26.24 -24.25 -0.72
C PHE A 136 26.59 -22.89 -1.35
N LEU A 137 27.62 -22.21 -0.84
CA LEU A 137 28.09 -20.95 -1.41
C LEU A 137 28.50 -21.09 -2.89
N ALA A 138 29.23 -22.16 -3.23
CA ALA A 138 29.60 -22.43 -4.62
C ALA A 138 28.38 -22.69 -5.52
N SER A 139 27.36 -23.39 -4.99
CA SER A 139 26.09 -23.64 -5.68
C SER A 139 25.32 -22.34 -5.93
N PHE A 140 25.19 -21.50 -4.90
CA PHE A 140 24.56 -20.19 -4.99
C PHE A 140 25.24 -19.29 -6.02
N MET A 141 26.57 -19.17 -5.98
CA MET A 141 27.33 -18.34 -6.92
C MET A 141 27.23 -18.87 -8.37
N ARG A 142 27.22 -20.20 -8.55
CA ARG A 142 27.02 -20.81 -9.88
C ARG A 142 25.62 -20.55 -10.42
N ALA A 143 24.59 -20.66 -9.58
CA ALA A 143 23.22 -20.35 -9.97
C ALA A 143 23.08 -18.85 -10.32
N ARG A 144 23.69 -17.96 -9.53
CA ARG A 144 23.71 -16.52 -9.80
C ARG A 144 24.36 -16.18 -11.14
N ALA A 145 25.48 -16.83 -11.47
CA ALA A 145 26.21 -16.60 -12.72
C ALA A 145 25.47 -17.11 -13.97
N ARG A 146 24.57 -18.09 -13.82
CA ARG A 146 23.70 -18.55 -14.92
C ARG A 146 22.51 -17.64 -15.17
N PHE A 147 22.18 -16.80 -14.18
CA PHE A 147 20.98 -16.00 -14.21
C PHE A 147 21.33 -14.57 -14.65
N ASP A 148 21.18 -14.30 -15.95
CA ASP A 148 21.32 -12.93 -16.46
C ASP A 148 20.08 -12.09 -16.15
N SER A 149 20.31 -10.83 -15.77
CA SER A 149 19.28 -9.88 -15.36
C SER A 149 18.34 -9.46 -16.49
N ASP A 150 18.82 -9.54 -17.72
CA ASP A 150 18.22 -8.83 -18.85
C ASP A 150 17.02 -9.59 -19.43
N GLU A 151 17.09 -10.92 -19.42
CA GLU A 151 16.02 -11.79 -19.91
C GLU A 151 14.78 -11.72 -19.00
N LEU A 152 14.98 -11.67 -17.68
CA LEU A 152 13.87 -11.54 -16.73
C LEU A 152 13.30 -10.12 -16.66
N ALA A 153 14.13 -9.09 -16.84
CA ALA A 153 13.68 -7.70 -16.85
C ALA A 153 12.86 -7.35 -18.11
N ALA A 154 13.27 -7.85 -19.27
CA ALA A 154 12.51 -7.72 -20.52
C ALA A 154 11.15 -8.41 -20.42
N LEU A 155 11.10 -9.60 -19.83
CA LEU A 155 9.88 -10.38 -19.68
C LEU A 155 8.99 -9.87 -18.54
N ALA A 156 9.57 -9.33 -17.47
CA ALA A 156 8.84 -8.58 -16.44
C ALA A 156 8.19 -7.30 -17.00
N SER A 157 8.87 -6.62 -17.92
CA SER A 157 8.31 -5.47 -18.63
C SER A 157 7.16 -5.88 -19.54
N HIS A 158 7.26 -7.04 -20.19
CA HIS A 158 6.17 -7.61 -20.99
C HIS A 158 4.97 -7.99 -20.11
N HIS A 159 5.18 -8.73 -19.01
CA HIS A 159 4.12 -9.09 -18.06
C HIS A 159 3.46 -7.88 -17.40
N ARG A 160 4.25 -6.85 -17.06
CA ARG A 160 3.71 -5.59 -16.53
C ARG A 160 2.80 -4.91 -17.55
N ARG A 161 3.23 -4.80 -18.82
CA ARG A 161 2.40 -4.23 -19.89
C ARG A 161 1.14 -5.05 -20.15
N GLU A 162 1.25 -6.38 -20.14
CA GLU A 162 0.12 -7.28 -20.29
C GLU A 162 -0.86 -7.14 -19.12
N PHE A 163 -0.35 -7.01 -17.91
CA PHE A 163 -1.17 -6.77 -16.73
C PHE A 163 -1.84 -5.39 -16.77
N GLU A 164 -1.09 -4.33 -17.09
CA GLU A 164 -1.64 -2.99 -17.29
C GLU A 164 -2.71 -2.98 -18.38
N ARG A 165 -2.52 -3.75 -19.47
CA ARG A 165 -3.53 -3.94 -20.51
C ARG A 165 -4.78 -4.63 -19.94
N GLN A 166 -4.62 -5.69 -19.16
CA GLN A 166 -5.75 -6.38 -18.51
C GLN A 166 -6.47 -5.49 -17.49
N GLN A 167 -5.74 -4.66 -16.75
CA GLN A 167 -6.33 -3.64 -15.87
C GLN A 167 -7.11 -2.63 -16.66
N ARG A 168 -6.56 -2.08 -17.75
CA ARG A 168 -7.29 -1.15 -18.64
C ARG A 168 -8.58 -1.76 -19.15
N VAL A 169 -8.53 -3.00 -19.66
CA VAL A 169 -9.74 -3.72 -20.12
C VAL A 169 -10.75 -3.88 -18.98
N ARG A 170 -10.29 -4.17 -17.76
CA ARG A 170 -11.17 -4.27 -16.58
C ARG A 170 -11.74 -2.91 -16.16
N ASP A 171 -10.95 -1.85 -16.21
CA ASP A 171 -11.36 -0.49 -15.88
C ASP A 171 -12.34 0.05 -16.93
N GLU A 172 -12.14 -0.26 -18.21
CA GLU A 172 -13.06 0.01 -19.31
C GLU A 172 -14.38 -0.75 -19.12
N ALA A 173 -14.31 -2.03 -18.71
CA ALA A 173 -15.51 -2.80 -18.36
C ALA A 173 -16.24 -2.23 -17.14
N ALA A 174 -15.51 -1.76 -16.13
CA ALA A 174 -16.08 -1.07 -14.97
C ALA A 174 -16.64 0.32 -15.32
N GLU A 175 -16.09 0.99 -16.32
CA GLU A 175 -16.60 2.28 -16.84
C GLU A 175 -17.89 2.09 -17.66
N GLY A 176 -18.08 0.91 -18.24
CA GLY A 176 -19.34 0.48 -18.85
C GLY A 176 -20.46 0.14 -17.84
N ASP A 177 -20.14 -0.02 -16.54
CA ASP A 177 -21.13 -0.27 -15.49
C ASP A 177 -21.86 1.03 -15.10
N PRO A 178 -23.19 1.14 -15.33
CA PRO A 178 -23.96 2.34 -15.04
C PRO A 178 -23.93 2.77 -13.57
N VAL A 179 -23.81 1.82 -12.64
CA VAL A 179 -23.80 2.07 -11.19
C VAL A 179 -22.48 2.72 -10.79
N LEU A 180 -21.36 2.11 -11.18
CA LEU A 180 -20.02 2.62 -10.89
C LEU A 180 -19.76 3.96 -11.59
N ARG A 181 -20.31 4.16 -12.80
CA ARG A 181 -20.25 5.44 -13.50
C ARG A 181 -20.90 6.57 -12.70
N ARG A 182 -22.09 6.34 -12.16
CA ARG A 182 -22.83 7.34 -11.38
C ARG A 182 -22.10 7.72 -10.08
N GLU A 183 -21.49 6.73 -9.43
CA GLU A 183 -20.68 6.94 -8.23
C GLU A 183 -19.42 7.77 -8.53
N ARG A 184 -18.69 7.45 -9.61
CA ARG A 184 -17.54 8.25 -10.10
C ARG A 184 -17.94 9.68 -10.46
N GLU A 185 -19.06 9.88 -11.14
CA GLU A 185 -19.55 11.22 -11.49
C GLU A 185 -19.88 12.05 -10.25
N THR A 186 -20.42 11.41 -9.20
CA THR A 186 -20.72 12.06 -7.92
C THR A 186 -19.44 12.49 -7.21
N LEU A 187 -18.45 11.61 -7.12
CA LEU A 187 -17.13 11.91 -6.54
C LEU A 187 -16.43 13.05 -7.31
N ARG A 188 -16.39 12.98 -8.64
CA ARG A 188 -15.80 14.05 -9.48
C ARG A 188 -16.50 15.39 -9.30
N ARG A 189 -17.80 15.39 -9.08
CA ARG A 189 -18.56 16.62 -8.79
C ARG A 189 -18.19 17.17 -7.41
N GLY A 190 -18.04 16.30 -6.41
CA GLY A 190 -17.58 16.69 -5.08
C GLY A 190 -16.17 17.30 -5.11
N LEU A 191 -15.22 16.63 -5.76
CA LEU A 191 -13.84 17.10 -5.89
C LEU A 191 -13.75 18.47 -6.59
N ARG A 192 -14.52 18.68 -7.67
CA ARG A 192 -14.57 20.00 -8.34
C ARG A 192 -15.03 21.12 -7.41
N LYS A 193 -16.06 20.87 -6.60
CA LYS A 193 -16.53 21.86 -5.63
C LYS A 193 -15.48 22.18 -4.55
N LEU A 194 -14.74 21.17 -4.08
CA LEU A 194 -13.65 21.38 -3.12
C LEU A 194 -12.53 22.23 -3.73
N GLU A 195 -12.19 21.98 -4.99
CA GLU A 195 -11.19 22.77 -5.72
C GLU A 195 -11.66 24.21 -5.96
N GLU A 196 -12.94 24.44 -6.29
CA GLU A 196 -13.52 25.78 -6.40
C GLU A 196 -13.40 26.55 -5.06
N ILE A 197 -13.69 25.89 -3.93
CA ILE A 197 -13.51 26.48 -2.59
C ILE A 197 -12.04 26.81 -2.34
N ARG A 198 -11.13 25.89 -2.67
CA ARG A 198 -9.68 26.11 -2.52
C ARG A 198 -9.22 27.32 -3.33
N GLN A 199 -9.65 27.45 -4.58
CA GLN A 199 -9.28 28.58 -5.43
C GLN A 199 -9.84 29.91 -4.92
N ALA A 200 -11.09 29.91 -4.43
CA ALA A 200 -11.72 31.12 -3.91
C ALA A 200 -11.18 31.56 -2.55
N THR A 201 -10.76 30.62 -1.70
CA THR A 201 -10.43 30.89 -0.29
C THR A 201 -8.96 30.68 0.07
N GLY A 202 -8.21 29.98 -0.77
CA GLY A 202 -6.86 29.49 -0.47
C GLY A 202 -6.82 28.30 0.50
N ILE A 203 -7.97 27.84 1.01
CA ILE A 203 -8.07 26.76 1.99
C ILE A 203 -8.20 25.42 1.27
N ASP A 204 -7.21 24.55 1.42
CA ASP A 204 -7.30 23.18 0.91
C ASP A 204 -8.13 22.32 1.86
N LEU A 205 -9.37 22.03 1.47
CA LEU A 205 -10.29 21.19 2.24
C LEU A 205 -10.11 19.69 2.00
N ALA A 206 -9.29 19.26 1.03
CA ALA A 206 -9.08 17.85 0.75
C ALA A 206 -8.32 17.15 1.89
N ASP A 207 -7.33 17.84 2.45
CA ASP A 207 -6.51 17.35 3.58
C ASP A 207 -6.92 17.98 4.92
N HIS A 208 -7.98 18.82 4.93
CA HIS A 208 -8.42 19.50 6.12
C HIS A 208 -9.23 18.58 7.03
N THR A 209 -8.77 18.40 8.27
CA THR A 209 -9.60 17.79 9.33
C THR A 209 -10.32 18.90 10.10
N PRO A 210 -11.63 19.09 9.91
CA PRO A 210 -12.35 20.20 10.51
C PRO A 210 -12.48 20.01 12.03
N SER A 211 -11.99 20.99 12.79
CA SER A 211 -12.22 21.03 14.24
C SER A 211 -13.66 21.45 14.57
N LYS A 212 -14.17 21.05 15.73
CA LYS A 212 -15.51 21.45 16.19
C LYS A 212 -15.71 22.97 16.17
N ARG A 213 -14.69 23.72 16.63
CA ARG A 213 -14.68 25.19 16.61
C ARG A 213 -14.73 25.76 15.20
N TRP A 214 -14.06 25.12 14.24
CA TRP A 214 -14.09 25.54 12.84
C TRP A 214 -15.48 25.33 12.22
N ILE A 215 -16.12 24.18 12.49
CA ILE A 215 -17.49 23.89 12.05
C ILE A 215 -18.50 24.89 12.64
N GLU A 216 -18.38 25.22 13.93
CA GLU A 216 -19.24 26.22 14.58
C GLU A 216 -19.09 27.61 13.96
N ARG A 217 -17.86 28.02 13.62
CA ARG A 217 -17.62 29.29 12.92
C ARG A 217 -18.25 29.32 11.53
N MET A 218 -18.15 28.23 10.77
CA MET A 218 -18.81 28.12 9.46
C MET A 218 -20.33 28.22 9.57
N ARG A 219 -20.94 27.53 10.56
CA ARG A 219 -22.39 27.64 10.82
C ARG A 219 -22.83 29.05 11.20
N LEU A 220 -21.99 29.77 11.96
CA LEU A 220 -22.29 31.14 12.36
C LEU A 220 -22.15 32.11 11.17
N ALA A 221 -21.13 31.93 10.33
CA ALA A 221 -20.90 32.74 9.13
C ALA A 221 -22.05 32.61 8.12
N GLU A 222 -22.62 31.41 7.98
CA GLU A 222 -23.81 31.13 7.16
C GLU A 222 -25.13 31.47 7.88
N SER A 223 -25.09 32.09 9.06
CA SER A 223 -26.31 32.41 9.81
C SER A 223 -26.97 33.69 9.28
N PRO A 224 -28.25 33.65 8.86
CA PRO A 224 -28.98 34.84 8.42
C PRO A 224 -29.06 35.94 9.49
N ARG A 225 -28.96 35.56 10.77
CA ARG A 225 -28.97 36.50 11.88
C ARG A 225 -27.68 37.32 11.97
N LEU A 226 -26.52 36.70 11.67
CA LEU A 226 -25.24 37.42 11.66
C LEU A 226 -25.20 38.42 10.51
N GLU A 227 -25.66 38.01 9.33
CA GLU A 227 -25.74 38.89 8.16
C GLU A 227 -26.64 40.11 8.43
N HIS A 228 -27.80 39.90 9.04
CA HIS A 228 -28.70 40.97 9.45
C HIS A 228 -28.07 41.91 10.48
N ALA A 229 -27.40 41.37 11.51
CA ALA A 229 -26.72 42.17 12.53
C ALA A 229 -25.56 43.01 11.96
N LEU A 230 -24.77 42.45 11.04
CA LEU A 230 -23.70 43.18 10.34
C LEU A 230 -24.25 44.29 9.44
N LYS A 231 -25.40 44.04 8.79
CA LYS A 231 -26.10 45.06 7.99
C LYS A 231 -26.59 46.21 8.87
N LEU A 232 -27.23 45.92 10.00
CA LEU A 232 -27.65 46.94 10.96
C LEU A 232 -26.47 47.75 11.49
N LEU A 233 -25.36 47.09 11.85
CA LEU A 233 -24.14 47.78 12.27
C LEU A 233 -23.61 48.70 11.18
N ARG A 234 -23.51 48.22 9.93
CA ARG A 234 -23.08 49.04 8.80
C ARG A 234 -23.99 50.26 8.60
N ASP A 235 -25.29 50.07 8.68
CA ASP A 235 -26.27 51.15 8.47
C ASP A 235 -26.20 52.18 9.61
N VAL A 236 -26.00 51.73 10.86
CA VAL A 236 -25.70 52.60 12.00
C VAL A 236 -24.39 53.36 11.79
N PHE A 237 -23.35 52.71 11.25
CA PHE A 237 -22.07 53.36 10.98
C PHE A 237 -22.05 54.20 9.69
N ALA A 238 -23.09 54.19 8.87
CA ALA A 238 -23.19 55.03 7.67
C ALA A 238 -24.00 56.32 7.91
N ASP A 239 -24.72 56.39 9.02
CA ASP A 239 -25.56 57.52 9.41
C ASP A 239 -24.94 58.22 10.63
N ASP A 240 -24.43 59.43 10.42
CA ASP A 240 -23.72 60.20 11.45
C ASP A 240 -24.64 60.64 12.61
N GLU A 241 -25.95 60.78 12.37
CA GLU A 241 -26.92 61.09 13.42
C GLU A 241 -27.17 59.86 14.30
N LEU A 242 -27.37 58.69 13.69
CA LEU A 242 -27.49 57.41 14.40
C LEU A 242 -26.20 57.06 15.16
N ARG A 243 -25.02 57.29 14.57
CA ARG A 243 -23.72 57.17 15.28
C ARG A 243 -23.69 58.04 16.53
N GLY A 244 -24.09 59.31 16.40
CA GLY A 244 -24.15 60.25 17.52
C GLY A 244 -25.06 59.76 18.65
N ARG A 245 -26.25 59.25 18.30
CA ARG A 245 -27.22 58.74 19.27
C ARG A 245 -26.75 57.47 19.98
N VAL A 246 -26.09 56.56 19.25
CA VAL A 246 -25.49 55.34 19.83
C VAL A 246 -24.32 55.69 20.76
N ALA A 247 -23.45 56.62 20.37
CA ALA A 247 -22.34 57.08 21.23
C ALA A 247 -22.85 57.74 22.52
N ILE A 248 -23.95 58.50 22.45
CA ILE A 248 -24.62 59.07 23.63
C ILE A 248 -25.20 57.96 24.51
N ALA A 249 -25.88 56.97 23.93
CA ALA A 249 -26.48 55.86 24.68
C ALA A 249 -25.42 55.01 25.39
N LEU A 250 -24.32 54.66 24.71
CA LEU A 250 -23.21 53.90 25.30
C LEU A 250 -22.48 54.71 26.39
N GLY A 251 -22.31 56.03 26.19
CA GLY A 251 -21.74 56.91 27.21
C GLY A 251 -22.67 57.16 28.40
N GLN A 252 -23.98 56.91 28.27
CA GLN A 252 -24.93 56.94 29.38
C GLN A 252 -24.94 55.64 30.19
N GLU A 253 -24.72 54.48 29.56
CA GLU A 253 -24.52 53.22 30.28
C GLU A 253 -23.26 53.24 31.17
N ASP A 254 -22.15 53.83 30.70
CA ASP A 254 -20.93 54.00 31.50
C ASP A 254 -21.13 54.95 32.71
N ARG A 255 -22.01 55.96 32.59
CA ARG A 255 -22.37 56.84 33.71
C ARG A 255 -23.32 56.17 34.69
N ALA A 256 -24.27 55.38 34.21
CA ALA A 256 -25.18 54.60 35.06
C ALA A 256 -24.45 53.49 35.83
N ALA A 257 -23.39 52.90 35.26
CA ALA A 257 -22.54 51.94 35.95
C ALA A 257 -21.60 52.59 36.99
N GLY A 258 -21.20 53.86 36.79
CA GLY A 258 -20.37 54.63 37.73
C GLY A 258 -21.12 55.11 38.97
N ASP A 259 -22.39 55.51 38.85
CA ASP A 259 -23.21 56.00 39.97
C ASP A 259 -23.77 54.88 40.86
N ALA A 260 -23.76 53.62 40.41
CA ALA A 260 -24.19 52.47 41.22
C ALA A 260 -23.09 51.92 42.16
N GLY A 261 -21.87 52.49 42.12
CA GLY A 261 -20.73 52.08 42.96
C GLY A 261 -20.41 53.01 44.13
N GLY A 262 -21.22 54.04 44.36
CA GLY A 262 -20.95 55.12 45.31
C GLY A 262 -22.13 55.48 46.21
N ALA A 263 -22.75 54.50 46.87
CA ALA A 263 -23.56 54.67 48.08
C ALA A 263 -23.61 53.36 48.87
#